data_AF-A0A6G0XCD8-F1
#
_entry.id   AF-A0A6G0XCD8-F1
#
_cell.length_a   1.000
_cell.length_b   1.000
_cell.length_c   1.000
_cell.angle_alpha   90.00
_cell.angle_beta   90.00
_cell.angle_gamma   90.00
#
_symmetry.space_group_name_H-M   'P 1'
#
loop_
_entity.id
_entity.type
_entity.pdbx_description
1 polymer ?
#
loop_
_entity_poly.entity_id
_entity_poly.type
_entity_poly.pdbx_seq_one_letter_code
_entity_poly.pdbx_strand_id
1 'polypeptide(L)'
;MFLAAVARPRYDYKRREMFDGKLGIWPFVHRVPALRSSVNRPRGTIVTHPKQVNAASYLEMLQQNFVSAIKAKMPAAARRRTVFIQHDNAGPHSSSVVKAIAAMEQGDGWNIQMRNQPPNSPDFNVLDLGFFNAIQSLQHQPTPSNIDELIGAVLHAFDELPHETLGRTFVTLQKVLEISIRMEGSNGYKLPHLKKDGTIEDISTFNVACEESSSVLALAKLNMRLEDESALEELLDSPDEVAIAS
;
A
#
# COMPACT_ATOMS: atom_id res chain seq x y z
N MET A 1 7.86 11.57 -7.57
CA MET A 1 7.35 10.29 -7.03
C MET A 1 7.61 10.26 -5.53
N PHE A 2 6.69 9.72 -4.74
CA PHE A 2 6.85 9.54 -3.29
C PHE A 2 6.61 8.07 -2.93
N LEU A 3 7.28 7.59 -1.90
CA LEU A 3 6.83 6.41 -1.15
C LEU A 3 5.93 6.90 -0.02
N ALA A 4 4.65 6.52 -0.02
CA ALA A 4 3.74 6.77 1.10
C ALA A 4 3.50 5.47 1.87
N ALA A 5 3.46 5.58 3.19
CA ALA A 5 3.22 4.48 4.10
C ALA A 5 2.14 4.89 5.10
N VAL A 6 1.06 4.13 5.11
CA VAL A 6 -0.06 4.30 6.02
C VAL A 6 -0.50 2.97 6.59
N ALA A 7 -1.14 3.03 7.74
CA ALA A 7 -1.78 1.91 8.41
C ALA A 7 -3.14 2.37 8.93
N ARG A 8 -3.98 1.41 9.30
CA ARG A 8 -5.30 1.76 9.83
C ARG A 8 -5.18 2.54 11.16
N PRO A 9 -5.78 3.73 11.27
CA PRO A 9 -5.84 4.48 12.52
C PRO A 9 -6.54 3.67 13.62
N ARG A 10 -6.01 3.74 14.84
CA ARG A 10 -6.55 3.02 16.01
C ARG A 10 -6.04 3.62 17.31
N TYR A 11 -6.79 3.45 18.40
CA TYR A 11 -6.30 3.88 19.71
C TYR A 11 -5.12 3.02 20.18
N ASP A 12 -4.02 3.65 20.61
CA ASP A 12 -2.89 2.99 21.26
C ASP A 12 -3.06 3.06 22.77
N TYR A 13 -3.62 2.01 23.37
CA TYR A 13 -3.87 1.93 24.81
C TYR A 13 -2.59 2.07 25.67
N LYS A 14 -1.42 1.72 25.13
CA LYS A 14 -0.16 1.85 25.88
C LYS A 14 0.30 3.31 25.93
N ARG A 15 0.18 4.03 24.82
CA ARG A 15 0.53 5.46 24.73
C ARG A 15 -0.62 6.38 25.18
N ARG A 16 -1.83 5.84 25.32
CA ARG A 16 -3.07 6.56 25.66
C ARG A 16 -3.41 7.68 24.66
N GLU A 17 -3.08 7.46 23.40
CA GLU A 17 -3.32 8.41 22.32
C GLU A 17 -3.82 7.71 21.06
N MET A 18 -4.41 8.48 20.15
CA MET A 18 -4.79 7.99 18.83
C MET A 18 -3.55 7.80 17.96
N PHE A 19 -3.32 6.57 17.49
CA PHE A 19 -2.41 6.34 16.37
C PHE A 19 -3.16 6.71 15.08
N ASP A 20 -2.71 7.79 14.45
CA ASP A 20 -3.34 8.42 13.29
C ASP A 20 -3.20 7.63 11.96
N GLY A 21 -2.44 6.52 11.98
CA GLY A 21 -2.20 5.70 10.81
C GLY A 21 -1.10 6.19 9.87
N LYS A 22 -0.55 7.39 10.08
CA LYS A 22 0.43 8.00 9.17
C LYS A 22 1.86 7.60 9.56
N LEU A 23 2.45 6.67 8.80
CA LEU A 23 3.84 6.23 9.06
C LEU A 23 4.84 7.21 8.43
N GLY A 24 4.62 7.60 7.17
CA GLY A 24 5.37 8.66 6.53
C GLY A 24 5.15 8.73 5.02
N ILE A 25 5.68 9.79 4.44
CA ILE A 25 5.73 9.99 2.99
C ILE A 25 7.10 10.56 2.62
N TRP A 26 7.77 9.95 1.66
CA TRP A 26 9.18 10.26 1.35
C TRP A 26 9.38 10.47 -0.15
N PRO A 27 9.91 11.63 -0.58
CA PRO A 27 10.15 11.90 -1.99
C PRO A 27 11.34 11.11 -2.52
N PHE A 28 11.21 10.58 -3.74
CA PHE A 28 12.35 10.07 -4.50
C PHE A 28 13.07 11.24 -5.17
N VAL A 29 14.05 11.80 -4.47
CA VAL A 29 14.88 12.92 -4.95
C VAL A 29 16.35 12.76 -4.56
N HIS A 30 17.22 13.47 -5.28
CA HIS A 30 18.59 13.71 -4.88
C HIS A 30 18.85 15.22 -4.88
N ARG A 31 19.70 15.68 -3.95
CA ARG A 31 20.08 17.08 -3.81
C ARG A 31 21.51 17.25 -4.24
N VAL A 32 21.75 18.05 -5.28
CA VAL A 32 23.09 18.25 -5.86
C VAL A 32 23.39 19.74 -6.02
N PRO A 33 24.66 20.16 -5.85
CA PRO A 33 25.04 21.54 -6.10
C PRO A 33 24.94 21.90 -7.58
N ALA A 34 24.42 23.09 -7.88
CA ALA A 34 24.34 23.62 -9.23
C ALA A 34 25.74 23.75 -9.86
N LEU A 35 25.96 23.10 -11.00
CA LEU A 35 27.26 23.11 -11.69
C LEU A 35 27.56 24.42 -12.41
N ARG A 36 26.52 25.14 -12.83
CA ARG A 36 26.60 26.42 -13.55
C ARG A 36 25.81 27.48 -12.81
N SER A 37 26.29 28.72 -12.85
CA SER A 37 25.55 29.89 -12.38
C SER A 37 24.48 30.30 -13.40
N SER A 38 23.34 30.76 -12.90
CA SER A 38 22.31 31.47 -13.66
C SER A 38 21.87 32.72 -12.89
N VAL A 39 21.07 33.59 -13.52
CA VAL A 39 20.54 34.82 -12.90
C VAL A 39 19.82 34.54 -11.58
N ASN A 40 19.13 33.40 -11.48
CA ASN A 40 18.34 33.03 -10.31
C ASN A 40 19.02 31.99 -9.42
N ARG A 41 20.24 31.54 -9.76
CA ARG A 41 20.90 30.43 -9.07
C ARG A 41 22.42 30.51 -9.19
N PRO A 42 23.13 31.01 -8.16
CA PRO A 42 24.58 30.93 -8.09
C PRO A 42 25.09 29.49 -8.24
N ARG A 43 26.31 29.34 -8.76
CA ARG A 43 27.00 28.04 -8.78
C ARG A 43 27.14 27.54 -7.33
N GLY A 44 26.88 26.26 -7.10
CA GLY A 44 26.95 25.64 -5.78
C GLY A 44 25.63 25.64 -5.00
N THR A 45 24.60 26.38 -5.42
CA THR A 45 23.26 26.29 -4.79
C THR A 45 22.74 24.86 -4.88
N ILE A 46 22.28 24.29 -3.77
CA ILE A 46 21.71 22.95 -3.73
C ILE A 46 20.38 22.94 -4.50
N VAL A 47 20.27 22.01 -5.45
CA VAL A 47 19.09 21.81 -6.30
C VAL A 47 18.53 20.43 -6.06
N THR A 48 17.23 20.35 -5.87
CA THR A 48 16.50 19.09 -5.77
C THR A 48 16.13 18.59 -7.17
N HIS A 49 16.50 17.34 -7.45
CA HIS A 49 16.20 16.66 -8.71
C HIS A 49 15.44 15.34 -8.43
N PRO A 50 14.48 14.95 -9.29
CA PRO A 50 13.81 13.66 -9.17
C PRO A 50 14.81 12.50 -9.29
N LYS A 51 14.71 11.51 -8.39
CA LYS A 51 15.44 10.24 -8.45
C LYS A 51 14.54 9.20 -9.13
N GLN A 52 15.05 8.50 -10.14
CA GLN A 52 14.32 7.41 -10.77
C GLN A 52 14.11 6.27 -9.76
N VAL A 53 12.91 5.70 -9.75
CA VAL A 53 12.58 4.54 -8.91
C VAL A 53 12.98 3.26 -9.63
N ASN A 54 13.81 2.47 -8.99
CA ASN A 54 14.23 1.13 -9.41
C ASN A 54 14.29 0.23 -8.17
N ALA A 55 14.50 -1.07 -8.33
CA ALA A 55 14.48 -2.02 -7.22
C ALA A 55 15.46 -1.64 -6.09
N ALA A 56 16.65 -1.12 -6.42
CA ALA A 56 17.66 -0.72 -5.43
C ALA A 56 17.23 0.50 -4.61
N SER A 57 16.81 1.58 -5.28
CA SER A 57 16.32 2.80 -4.60
C SER A 57 15.01 2.57 -3.84
N TYR A 58 14.16 1.66 -4.31
CA TYR A 58 12.95 1.25 -3.62
C TYR A 58 13.28 0.46 -2.34
N LEU A 59 14.16 -0.55 -2.43
CA LEU A 59 14.62 -1.31 -1.26
C LEU A 59 15.29 -0.41 -0.22
N GLU A 60 16.15 0.52 -0.65
CA GLU A 60 16.78 1.51 0.24
C GLU A 60 15.72 2.29 1.03
N MET A 61 14.69 2.80 0.34
CA MET A 61 13.59 3.54 0.97
C MET A 61 12.77 2.66 1.92
N LEU A 62 12.52 1.40 1.57
CA LEU A 62 11.83 0.47 2.46
C LEU A 62 12.61 0.25 3.76
N GLN A 63 13.92 0.02 3.66
CA GLN A 63 14.78 -0.28 4.80
C GLN A 63 15.00 0.92 5.71
N GLN A 64 15.40 2.05 5.12
CA GLN A 64 15.79 3.24 5.88
C GLN A 64 14.58 3.99 6.43
N ASN A 65 13.49 4.03 5.66
CA ASN A 65 12.33 4.86 5.98
C ASN A 65 11.14 4.05 6.46
N PHE A 66 10.61 3.14 5.62
CA PHE A 66 9.33 2.47 5.93
C PHE A 66 9.47 1.51 7.14
N VAL A 67 10.41 0.57 7.12
CA VAL A 67 10.64 -0.37 8.23
C VAL A 67 10.98 0.39 9.51
N SER A 68 11.85 1.40 9.44
CA SER A 68 12.15 2.28 10.58
C SER A 68 10.90 2.98 11.12
N ALA A 69 10.04 3.50 10.26
CA ALA A 69 8.80 4.19 10.64
C ALA A 69 7.79 3.22 11.28
N ILE A 70 7.69 1.97 10.79
CA ILE A 70 6.88 0.92 11.45
C ILE A 70 7.36 0.75 12.89
N LYS A 71 8.66 0.52 13.08
CA LYS A 71 9.25 0.26 14.40
C LYS A 71 9.09 1.43 15.37
N ALA A 72 9.19 2.66 14.87
CA ALA A 72 9.09 3.88 15.67
C ALA A 72 7.63 4.26 16.02
N LYS A 73 6.73 4.24 15.02
CA LYS A 73 5.40 4.85 15.14
C LYS A 73 4.28 3.86 15.40
N MET A 74 4.35 2.62 14.91
CA MET A 74 3.24 1.69 15.12
C MET A 74 3.01 1.40 16.61
N PRO A 75 1.76 1.11 17.02
CA PRO A 75 1.45 0.65 18.37
C PRO A 75 2.24 -0.62 18.73
N ALA A 76 2.76 -0.69 19.96
CA ALA A 76 3.58 -1.82 20.41
C ALA A 76 2.84 -3.17 20.34
N ALA A 77 1.51 -3.15 20.42
CA ALA A 77 0.66 -4.32 20.23
C ALA A 77 0.83 -4.98 18.85
N ALA A 78 1.26 -4.23 17.83
CA ALA A 78 1.51 -4.77 16.50
C ALA A 78 2.64 -5.81 16.48
N ARG A 79 3.59 -5.78 17.43
CA ARG A 79 4.65 -6.79 17.57
C ARG A 79 4.13 -8.20 17.86
N ARG A 80 2.88 -8.31 18.34
CA ARG A 80 2.26 -9.62 18.64
C ARG A 80 1.83 -10.38 17.40
N ARG A 81 1.87 -9.76 16.22
CA ARG A 81 1.44 -10.33 14.95
C ARG A 81 2.42 -9.95 13.85
N THR A 82 2.30 -10.61 12.71
CA THR A 82 3.02 -10.20 11.51
C THR A 82 2.47 -8.87 11.00
N VAL A 83 3.36 -7.93 10.70
CA VAL A 83 3.02 -6.69 9.98
C VAL A 83 3.26 -6.92 8.49
N PHE A 84 2.22 -6.78 7.68
CA PHE A 84 2.34 -6.89 6.23
C PHE A 84 2.47 -5.50 5.61
N ILE A 85 3.55 -5.31 4.83
CA ILE A 85 3.70 -4.21 3.89
C ILE A 85 3.05 -4.65 2.58
N GLN A 86 1.93 -4.03 2.22
CA GLN A 86 1.28 -4.25 0.92
C GLN A 86 1.90 -3.32 -0.13
N HIS A 87 2.12 -3.83 -1.34
CA HIS A 87 2.52 -3.05 -2.51
C HIS A 87 1.91 -3.60 -3.80
N ASP A 88 1.99 -2.83 -4.89
CA ASP A 88 1.59 -3.30 -6.22
C ASP A 88 2.68 -4.13 -6.92
N ASN A 89 2.41 -4.59 -8.14
CA ASN A 89 3.33 -5.41 -8.92
C ASN A 89 4.19 -4.59 -9.91
N ALA A 90 4.45 -3.30 -9.65
CA ALA A 90 5.29 -2.48 -10.51
C ALA A 90 6.72 -3.05 -10.62
N GLY A 91 7.40 -2.80 -11.74
CA GLY A 91 8.74 -3.36 -12.01
C GLY A 91 9.77 -3.23 -10.86
N PRO A 92 9.87 -2.06 -10.18
CA PRO A 92 10.74 -1.90 -9.00
C PRO A 92 10.39 -2.78 -7.79
N HIS A 93 9.17 -3.31 -7.71
CA HIS A 93 8.66 -4.12 -6.60
C HIS A 93 8.96 -5.62 -6.81
N SER A 94 10.18 -5.89 -7.27
CA SER A 94 10.60 -7.22 -7.70
C SER A 94 10.67 -8.22 -6.55
N SER A 95 10.64 -9.51 -6.90
CA SER A 95 10.78 -10.60 -5.93
C SER A 95 12.08 -10.54 -5.11
N SER A 96 13.15 -9.96 -5.67
CA SER A 96 14.39 -9.70 -4.95
C SER A 96 14.23 -8.72 -3.79
N VAL A 97 13.39 -7.68 -3.94
CA VAL A 97 13.09 -6.73 -2.86
C VAL A 97 12.31 -7.43 -1.75
N VAL A 98 11.29 -8.20 -2.10
CA VAL A 98 10.47 -8.97 -1.15
C VAL A 98 11.35 -9.93 -0.34
N LYS A 99 12.23 -10.68 -1.02
CA LYS A 99 13.18 -11.60 -0.38
C LYS A 99 14.16 -10.85 0.52
N ALA A 100 14.66 -9.68 0.10
CA ALA A 100 15.56 -8.88 0.92
C ALA A 100 14.91 -8.42 2.22
N ILE A 101 13.65 -7.94 2.18
CA ILE A 101 12.91 -7.57 3.39
C ILE A 101 12.63 -8.79 4.28
N ALA A 102 12.25 -9.92 3.69
CA ALA A 102 12.00 -11.15 4.45
C ALA A 102 13.25 -11.70 5.16
N ALA A 103 14.44 -11.51 4.55
CA ALA A 103 15.72 -11.92 5.11
C ALA A 103 16.29 -10.93 6.14
N MET A 104 15.68 -9.76 6.33
CA MET A 104 16.16 -8.80 7.32
C MET A 104 15.99 -9.35 8.74
N GLU A 105 17.10 -9.43 9.47
CA GLU A 105 17.06 -9.66 10.91
C GLU A 105 16.48 -8.43 11.61
N GLN A 106 15.34 -8.61 12.26
CA GLN A 106 14.66 -7.51 12.94
C GLN A 106 15.17 -7.36 14.38
N GLY A 107 15.55 -8.47 15.05
CA GLY A 107 16.27 -8.50 16.33
C GLY A 107 15.52 -7.91 17.54
N ASP A 108 14.33 -7.34 17.32
CA ASP A 108 13.62 -6.46 18.25
C ASP A 108 12.15 -6.87 18.47
N GLY A 109 11.82 -8.11 18.08
CA GLY A 109 10.51 -8.72 18.22
C GLY A 109 9.48 -8.29 17.17
N TRP A 110 9.90 -7.57 16.12
CA TRP A 110 9.05 -7.35 14.95
C TRP A 110 9.12 -8.54 13.98
N ASN A 111 8.00 -8.82 13.32
CA ASN A 111 7.90 -9.71 12.18
C ASN A 111 7.23 -8.95 11.04
N ILE A 112 8.04 -8.28 10.22
CA ILE A 112 7.58 -7.52 9.05
C ILE A 112 7.79 -8.34 7.79
N GLN A 113 6.75 -8.46 6.97
CA GLN A 113 6.76 -9.20 5.70
C GLN A 113 6.12 -8.35 4.60
N MET A 114 6.48 -8.59 3.34
CA MET A 114 5.83 -7.93 2.20
C MET A 114 4.76 -8.83 1.58
N ARG A 115 3.70 -8.23 1.03
CA ARG A 115 2.70 -8.91 0.21
C ARG A 115 2.36 -8.10 -1.02
N ASN A 116 2.33 -8.80 -2.14
CA ASN A 116 1.85 -8.26 -3.41
C ASN A 116 0.33 -8.23 -3.40
N GLN A 117 -0.25 -7.14 -3.89
CA GLN A 117 -1.66 -7.11 -4.20
C GLN A 117 -1.95 -7.87 -5.51
N PRO A 118 -3.20 -8.31 -5.74
CA PRO A 118 -3.59 -8.90 -7.01
C PRO A 118 -3.31 -7.95 -8.21
N PRO A 119 -2.86 -8.47 -9.36
CA PRO A 119 -2.64 -7.65 -10.55
C PRO A 119 -3.91 -6.89 -10.97
N ASN A 120 -3.75 -5.65 -11.45
CA ASN A 120 -4.85 -4.78 -11.92
C ASN A 120 -5.94 -4.46 -10.88
N SER A 121 -5.60 -4.47 -9.58
CA SER A 121 -6.53 -4.15 -8.48
C SER A 121 -6.09 -2.90 -7.70
N PRO A 122 -6.06 -1.70 -8.31
CA PRO A 122 -5.70 -0.47 -7.60
C PRO A 122 -6.68 -0.15 -6.44
N ASP A 123 -7.92 -0.61 -6.55
CA ASP A 123 -8.95 -0.50 -5.52
C ASP A 123 -8.69 -1.37 -4.28
N PHE A 124 -7.75 -2.32 -4.35
CA PHE A 124 -7.28 -3.09 -3.20
C PHE A 124 -6.11 -2.45 -2.47
N ASN A 125 -5.65 -1.28 -2.94
CA ASN A 125 -4.64 -0.46 -2.29
C ASN A 125 -5.31 0.74 -1.63
N VAL A 126 -5.16 0.90 -0.32
CA VAL A 126 -5.71 2.07 0.39
C VAL A 126 -5.14 3.39 -0.15
N LEU A 127 -3.92 3.36 -0.70
CA LEU A 127 -3.26 4.53 -1.26
C LEU A 127 -4.00 5.02 -2.52
N ASP A 128 -4.20 4.14 -3.49
CA ASP A 128 -4.84 4.45 -4.76
C ASP A 128 -6.37 4.58 -4.64
N LEU A 129 -6.99 3.79 -3.76
CA LEU A 129 -8.45 3.79 -3.53
C LEU A 129 -8.99 5.14 -3.07
N GLY A 130 -8.20 5.94 -2.34
CA GLY A 130 -8.67 7.25 -1.93
C GLY A 130 -7.69 8.13 -1.17
N PHE A 131 -6.60 7.58 -0.62
CA PHE A 131 -5.67 8.39 0.16
C PHE A 131 -4.90 9.41 -0.71
N PHE A 132 -4.40 9.00 -1.88
CA PHE A 132 -3.72 9.93 -2.79
C PHE A 132 -4.66 11.02 -3.33
N ASN A 133 -5.92 10.68 -3.62
CA ASN A 133 -6.93 11.67 -4.01
C ASN A 133 -7.15 12.71 -2.90
N ALA A 134 -7.16 12.28 -1.63
CA ALA A 134 -7.30 13.18 -0.49
C ALA A 134 -6.09 14.11 -0.33
N ILE A 135 -4.86 13.58 -0.45
CA ILE A 135 -3.64 14.39 -0.42
C ILE A 135 -3.61 15.38 -1.58
N GLN A 136 -3.96 14.93 -2.79
CA GLN A 136 -3.95 15.76 -3.98
C GLN A 136 -4.92 16.94 -3.84
N SER A 137 -6.11 16.72 -3.27
CA SER A 137 -7.06 17.80 -2.98
C SER A 137 -6.50 18.87 -2.05
N LEU A 138 -5.70 18.49 -1.05
CA LEU A 138 -5.05 19.43 -0.12
C LEU A 138 -3.84 20.12 -0.78
N GLN A 139 -3.05 19.36 -1.54
CA GLN A 139 -1.87 19.85 -2.25
C GLN A 139 -2.19 20.84 -3.37
N HIS A 140 -3.43 20.87 -3.89
CA HIS A 140 -3.89 21.88 -4.85
C HIS A 140 -4.27 23.24 -4.22
N GLN A 141 -4.35 23.33 -2.89
CA GLN A 141 -4.57 24.62 -2.21
C GLN A 141 -3.36 25.57 -2.36
N PRO A 142 -2.12 25.12 -2.16
CA PRO A 142 -0.94 25.88 -2.57
C PRO A 142 -0.67 25.73 -4.08
N THR A 143 -0.07 26.74 -4.70
CA THR A 143 0.39 26.71 -6.10
C THR A 143 1.91 26.59 -6.17
N PRO A 144 2.50 25.39 -5.98
CA PRO A 144 3.95 25.22 -5.94
C PRO A 144 4.57 25.57 -7.30
N SER A 145 5.61 26.39 -7.27
CA SER A 145 6.34 26.89 -8.44
C SER A 145 7.62 26.10 -8.74
N ASN A 146 8.05 25.24 -7.81
CA ASN A 146 9.25 24.40 -7.93
C ASN A 146 9.11 23.08 -7.16
N ILE A 147 10.09 22.19 -7.33
CA ILE A 147 10.09 20.84 -6.75
C ILE A 147 10.12 20.89 -5.21
N ASP A 148 10.85 21.81 -4.60
CA ASP A 148 10.94 21.90 -3.15
C ASP A 148 9.62 22.38 -2.54
N GLU A 149 8.96 23.37 -3.16
CA GLU A 149 7.60 23.80 -2.80
C GLU A 149 6.58 22.67 -2.99
N LEU A 150 6.66 21.90 -4.07
CA LEU A 150 5.79 20.75 -4.28
C LEU A 150 6.00 19.69 -3.20
N ILE A 151 7.25 19.40 -2.83
CA ILE A 151 7.55 18.47 -1.72
C ILE A 151 6.98 19.00 -0.42
N GLY A 152 7.19 20.29 -0.11
CA GLY A 152 6.62 20.93 1.07
C GLY A 152 5.09 20.83 1.11
N ALA A 153 4.43 21.10 0.00
CA ALA A 153 2.97 20.99 -0.12
C ALA A 153 2.45 19.56 0.12
N VAL A 154 3.13 18.55 -0.44
CA VAL A 154 2.76 17.13 -0.22
C VAL A 154 3.02 16.71 1.23
N LEU A 155 4.14 17.10 1.83
CA LEU A 155 4.45 16.81 3.24
C LEU A 155 3.42 17.45 4.17
N HIS A 156 3.08 18.71 3.93
CA HIS A 156 2.05 19.42 4.69
C HIS A 156 0.67 18.78 4.52
N ALA A 157 0.26 18.47 3.29
CA ALA A 157 -1.01 17.79 3.02
C ALA A 157 -1.09 16.42 3.71
N PHE A 158 0.01 15.67 3.77
CA PHE A 158 0.06 14.40 4.49
C PHE A 158 -0.11 14.60 5.99
N ASP A 159 0.57 15.59 6.58
CA ASP A 159 0.52 15.88 8.01
C ASP A 159 -0.88 16.38 8.44
N GLU A 160 -1.46 17.30 7.68
CA GLU A 160 -2.77 17.89 7.95
C GLU A 160 -3.95 16.93 7.70
N LEU A 161 -3.76 15.88 6.91
CA LEU A 161 -4.87 14.99 6.57
C LEU A 161 -5.44 14.34 7.85
N PRO A 162 -6.74 14.53 8.17
CA PRO A 162 -7.33 13.94 9.35
C PRO A 162 -7.28 12.42 9.32
N HIS A 163 -6.98 11.81 10.46
CA HIS A 163 -6.89 10.35 10.56
C HIS A 163 -8.23 9.68 10.27
N GLU A 164 -9.35 10.36 10.53
CA GLU A 164 -10.70 9.90 10.22
C GLU A 164 -10.90 9.74 8.71
N THR A 165 -10.30 10.60 7.89
CA THR A 165 -10.32 10.45 6.43
C THR A 165 -9.61 9.16 6.01
N LEU A 166 -8.42 8.90 6.55
CA LEU A 166 -7.70 7.64 6.31
C LEU A 166 -8.50 6.43 6.83
N GLY A 167 -9.08 6.51 8.02
CA GLY A 167 -9.93 5.47 8.59
C GLY A 167 -11.13 5.14 7.72
N ARG A 168 -11.79 6.17 7.18
CA ARG A 168 -12.88 6.01 6.19
C ARG A 168 -12.39 5.31 4.93
N THR A 169 -11.19 5.58 4.42
CA THR A 169 -10.65 4.88 3.24
C THR A 169 -10.43 3.40 3.54
N PHE A 170 -9.93 3.04 4.73
CA PHE A 170 -9.82 1.64 5.15
C PHE A 170 -11.18 0.93 5.24
N VAL A 171 -12.22 1.61 5.71
CA VAL A 171 -13.57 1.03 5.73
C VAL A 171 -14.12 0.83 4.31
N THR A 172 -13.84 1.76 3.37
CA THR A 172 -14.16 1.50 1.95
C THR A 172 -13.38 0.31 1.42
N LEU A 173 -12.09 0.18 1.73
CA LEU A 173 -11.28 -0.96 1.30
C LEU A 173 -11.90 -2.27 1.77
N GLN A 174 -12.32 -2.38 3.03
CA GLN A 174 -12.99 -3.57 3.54
C GLN A 174 -14.28 -3.89 2.76
N LYS A 175 -15.05 -2.87 2.39
CA LYS A 175 -16.28 -3.07 1.60
C LYS A 175 -16.00 -3.44 0.15
N VAL A 176 -14.94 -2.88 -0.45
CA VAL A 176 -14.46 -3.23 -1.79
C VAL A 176 -14.04 -4.69 -1.82
N LEU A 177 -13.26 -5.14 -0.84
CA LEU A 177 -12.87 -6.55 -0.70
C LEU A 177 -14.08 -7.47 -0.56
N GLU A 178 -15.07 -7.11 0.28
CA GLU A 178 -16.30 -7.88 0.42
C GLU A 178 -17.09 -7.97 -0.91
N ILE A 179 -17.26 -6.86 -1.62
CA ILE A 179 -17.98 -6.86 -2.90
C ILE A 179 -17.23 -7.66 -3.95
N SER A 180 -15.90 -7.57 -4.00
CA SER A 180 -15.12 -8.37 -4.93
C SER A 180 -15.27 -9.87 -4.66
N ILE A 181 -15.35 -10.30 -3.40
CA ILE A 181 -15.66 -11.70 -3.05
C ILE A 181 -17.04 -12.10 -3.61
N ARG A 182 -18.07 -11.26 -3.43
CA ARG A 182 -19.42 -11.50 -3.98
C ARG A 182 -19.46 -11.57 -5.51
N MET A 183 -18.55 -10.83 -6.14
CA MET A 183 -18.43 -10.69 -7.59
C MET A 183 -17.32 -11.59 -8.16
N GLU A 184 -16.85 -12.58 -7.41
CA GLU A 184 -15.90 -13.61 -7.85
C GLU A 184 -14.58 -13.03 -8.38
N GLY A 185 -14.09 -11.97 -7.74
CA GLY A 185 -12.86 -11.28 -8.13
C GLY A 185 -13.04 -10.25 -9.24
N SER A 186 -14.24 -10.06 -9.77
CA SER A 186 -14.53 -8.99 -10.73
C SER A 186 -14.40 -7.61 -10.07
N ASN A 187 -13.95 -6.62 -10.85
CA ASN A 187 -13.86 -5.21 -10.47
C ASN A 187 -14.98 -4.34 -11.10
N GLY A 188 -16.00 -4.96 -11.70
CA GLY A 188 -17.11 -4.29 -12.39
C GLY A 188 -18.15 -3.64 -11.47
N TYR A 189 -17.86 -3.46 -10.18
CA TYR A 189 -18.77 -2.84 -9.22
C TYR A 189 -18.65 -1.32 -9.18
N LYS A 190 -19.72 -0.66 -8.76
CA LYS A 190 -19.65 0.75 -8.35
C LYS A 190 -19.02 0.83 -6.98
N LEU A 191 -18.17 1.82 -6.75
CA LEU A 191 -17.58 2.05 -5.43
C LEU A 191 -18.69 2.22 -4.37
N PRO A 192 -18.61 1.48 -3.26
CA PRO A 192 -19.69 1.46 -2.28
C PRO A 192 -19.74 2.74 -1.44
N HIS A 193 -20.92 3.36 -1.37
CA HIS A 193 -21.18 4.53 -0.54
C HIS A 193 -21.85 4.13 0.79
N LEU A 194 -21.05 3.97 1.84
CA LEU A 194 -21.51 3.50 3.16
C LEU A 194 -22.17 4.57 4.06
N LYS A 195 -22.36 5.80 3.57
CA LYS A 195 -22.86 6.96 4.35
C LYS A 195 -22.17 7.10 5.73
N LYS A 196 -20.85 6.87 5.74
CA LYS A 196 -20.03 6.63 6.95
C LYS A 196 -20.25 7.69 8.05
N ASP A 197 -20.39 8.95 7.65
CA ASP A 197 -20.52 10.08 8.58
C ASP A 197 -21.79 10.04 9.44
N GLY A 198 -22.82 9.31 8.99
CA GLY A 198 -24.07 9.13 9.75
C GLY A 198 -24.25 7.74 10.34
N THR A 199 -23.34 6.79 10.07
CA THR A 199 -23.53 5.36 10.42
C THR A 199 -22.43 4.77 11.28
N ILE A 200 -21.27 5.41 11.37
CA ILE A 200 -20.11 4.89 12.10
C ILE A 200 -19.77 5.83 13.25
N GLU A 201 -20.02 5.39 14.49
CA GLU A 201 -19.69 6.16 15.70
C GLU A 201 -18.18 6.24 15.93
N ASP A 202 -17.46 5.11 15.75
CA ASP A 202 -16.02 5.04 15.93
C ASP A 202 -15.34 4.32 14.76
N ILE A 203 -14.73 5.11 13.86
CA ILE A 203 -14.03 4.61 12.68
C ILE A 203 -12.80 3.75 13.03
N SER A 204 -12.25 3.94 14.22
CA SER A 204 -11.02 3.29 14.67
C SER A 204 -11.26 1.82 15.06
N THR A 205 -12.49 1.47 15.44
CA THR A 205 -12.91 0.13 15.85
C THR A 205 -13.86 -0.55 14.86
N PHE A 206 -14.57 0.21 14.02
CA PHE A 206 -15.56 -0.32 13.07
C PHE A 206 -14.98 -1.27 12.02
N ASN A 207 -15.60 -2.42 11.78
CA ASN A 207 -15.22 -3.30 10.66
C ASN A 207 -16.44 -3.63 9.82
N VAL A 208 -16.27 -3.66 8.50
CA VAL A 208 -17.30 -4.20 7.61
C VAL A 208 -17.39 -5.70 7.86
N ALA A 209 -18.57 -6.17 8.25
CA ALA A 209 -18.85 -7.60 8.34
C ALA A 209 -18.98 -8.16 6.92
N CYS A 210 -18.27 -9.25 6.63
CA CYS A 210 -18.49 -10.02 5.41
C CYS A 210 -19.69 -10.93 5.63
N GLU A 211 -20.65 -10.91 4.70
CA GLU A 211 -21.80 -11.80 4.75
C GLU A 211 -21.38 -13.26 4.61
N GLU A 212 -21.80 -14.11 5.56
CA GLU A 212 -21.37 -15.51 5.64
C GLU A 212 -21.63 -16.28 4.34
N SER A 213 -22.82 -16.08 3.75
CA SER A 213 -23.21 -16.64 2.45
C SER A 213 -22.19 -16.35 1.35
N SER A 214 -21.66 -15.13 1.30
CA SER A 214 -20.70 -14.68 0.30
C SER A 214 -19.35 -15.36 0.50
N SER A 215 -18.91 -15.48 1.75
CA SER A 215 -17.65 -16.16 2.06
C SER A 215 -17.69 -17.66 1.78
N VAL A 216 -18.80 -18.33 2.11
CA VAL A 216 -18.98 -19.77 1.87
C VAL A 216 -19.03 -20.07 0.37
N LEU A 217 -19.79 -19.29 -0.39
CA LEU A 217 -19.85 -19.46 -1.85
C LEU A 217 -18.50 -19.21 -2.51
N ALA A 218 -17.77 -18.18 -2.09
CA ALA A 218 -16.45 -17.90 -2.63
C ALA A 218 -15.45 -19.02 -2.31
N LEU A 219 -15.46 -19.56 -1.08
CA LEU A 219 -14.61 -20.69 -0.69
C LEU A 219 -14.94 -21.96 -1.50
N ALA A 220 -16.22 -22.27 -1.68
CA ALA A 220 -16.63 -23.41 -2.49
C ALA A 220 -16.11 -23.28 -3.94
N LYS A 221 -16.24 -22.09 -4.54
CA LYS A 221 -15.74 -21.82 -5.90
C LYS A 221 -14.22 -21.88 -6.00
N LEU A 222 -13.50 -21.36 -5.00
CA LEU A 222 -12.05 -21.46 -4.95
C LEU A 222 -11.60 -22.92 -4.90
N ASN A 223 -12.26 -23.75 -4.10
CA ASN A 223 -11.94 -25.18 -4.03
C ASN A 223 -12.21 -25.88 -5.38
N MET A 224 -13.35 -25.60 -6.02
CA MET A 224 -13.63 -26.15 -7.36
C MET A 224 -12.56 -25.73 -8.38
N ARG A 225 -12.12 -24.47 -8.35
CA ARG A 225 -11.08 -24.00 -9.25
C ARG A 225 -9.71 -24.65 -8.99
N LEU A 226 -9.37 -24.94 -7.73
CA LEU A 226 -8.15 -25.67 -7.39
C LEU A 226 -8.20 -27.10 -7.92
N GLU A 227 -9.36 -27.75 -7.86
CA GLU A 227 -9.58 -29.07 -8.46
C GLU A 227 -9.42 -29.02 -9.99
N ASP A 228 -10.01 -28.02 -10.65
CA ASP A 228 -9.88 -27.82 -12.11
C ASP A 228 -8.41 -27.54 -12.52
N GLU A 229 -7.70 -26.69 -11.78
CA GLU A 229 -6.29 -26.37 -12.03
C GLU A 229 -5.41 -27.62 -11.84
N SER A 230 -5.66 -28.41 -10.79
CA SER A 230 -4.96 -29.69 -10.57
C SER A 230 -5.22 -30.68 -11.70
N ALA A 231 -6.46 -30.80 -12.17
CA ALA A 231 -6.81 -31.69 -13.28
C ALA A 231 -6.18 -31.25 -14.61
N LEU A 232 -6.06 -29.94 -14.84
CA LEU A 232 -5.39 -29.39 -16.01
C LEU A 232 -3.88 -29.63 -15.96
N GLU A 233 -3.25 -29.46 -14.80
CA GLU A 233 -1.83 -29.76 -14.58
C GLU A 233 -1.55 -31.25 -14.86
N GLU A 234 -2.38 -32.16 -14.35
CA GLU A 234 -2.26 -33.61 -14.62
C GLU A 234 -2.39 -33.94 -16.12
N LEU A 235 -3.27 -33.25 -16.84
CA LEU A 235 -3.43 -33.42 -18.29
C LEU A 235 -2.18 -32.95 -19.05
N LEU A 236 -1.60 -31.82 -18.65
CA LEU A 236 -0.39 -31.24 -19.27
C LEU A 236 0.86 -32.08 -18.97
N ASP A 237 0.93 -32.72 -17.81
CA ASP A 237 2.03 -33.60 -17.40
C ASP A 237 1.86 -35.04 -17.92
N SER A 238 0.74 -35.36 -18.60
CA SER A 238 0.56 -36.66 -19.22
C SER A 238 1.45 -36.77 -20.48
N PRO A 239 2.30 -37.81 -20.59
CA PRO A 239 3.15 -37.99 -21.76
C PRO A 239 2.27 -38.31 -22.98
N ASP A 240 2.36 -37.49 -24.02
CA ASP A 240 1.69 -37.72 -25.31
C ASP A 240 1.88 -39.19 -25.75
N GLU A 241 0.78 -39.94 -25.87
CA GLU A 241 0.78 -41.22 -26.58
C GLU A 241 1.07 -40.91 -28.06
N VAL A 242 2.35 -40.88 -28.41
CA VAL A 242 2.80 -40.97 -29.81
C VAL A 242 2.41 -42.37 -30.29
N ALA A 243 1.19 -42.47 -30.81
CA ALA A 243 0.75 -43.59 -31.62
C ALA A 243 1.60 -43.61 -32.90
N ILE A 244 2.73 -44.33 -32.83
CA ILE A 244 3.44 -44.82 -34.00
C ILE A 244 2.54 -45.89 -34.61
N ALA A 245 1.68 -45.48 -35.55
CA ALA A 245 1.07 -46.41 -36.50
C ALA A 245 2.19 -46.94 -37.42
N SER A 246 2.53 -48.20 -37.20
CA SER A 246 3.39 -49.06 -38.03
C SER A 246 2.81 -49.30 -39.42
#